data_AF-A0A7C5KIP4-F1
#
_entry.id   AF-A0A7C5KIP4-F1
#
_cell.length_a   1.000
_cell.length_b   1.000
_cell.length_c   1.000
_cell.angle_alpha   90.00
_cell.angle_beta   90.00
_cell.angle_gamma   90.00
#
_symmetry.space_group_name_H-M   'P 1'
#
loop_
_entity.id
_entity.type
_entity.pdbx_description
1 polymer ?
#
loop_
_entity_poly.entity_id
_entity_poly.type
_entity_poly.pdbx_seq_one_letter_code
_entity_poly.pdbx_strand_id
1 'polypeptide(L)'
;MLRSIVALRRACLLLLAGPAMVLGTTTALEAQAIGLPQLSSESKECIQCHKKQNRGLYQQWGSSKHYRANVGCYECHQAEKSDKDAFNHYDYTIAVIVSPKDCSRCHSQEVKEFQDSHHASAGKILGSLDNVLAEVVEGNKGLVTPAFPMGVSAAAVNGCWQCHGAPVKVLANGKLDPATYPNSGI
;
A
#
# COMPACT_ATOMS: atom_id res chain seq x y z
N MET A 1 -45.92 -56.44 -58.79
CA MET A 1 -45.16 -57.52 -58.13
C MET A 1 -43.90 -57.76 -58.94
N LEU A 2 -42.70 -57.45 -58.41
CA LEU A 2 -41.44 -58.11 -58.75
C LEU A 2 -40.37 -57.65 -57.74
N ARG A 3 -39.68 -58.61 -57.11
CA ARG A 3 -38.54 -58.43 -56.20
C ARG A 3 -37.23 -58.47 -57.00
N SER A 4 -36.23 -57.65 -56.63
CA SER A 4 -34.78 -57.84 -56.86
C SER A 4 -34.03 -56.88 -55.92
N ILE A 5 -33.41 -57.32 -54.81
CA ILE A 5 -32.00 -57.75 -54.64
C ILE A 5 -30.99 -56.72 -55.20
N VAL A 6 -30.07 -56.21 -54.35
CA VAL A 6 -28.59 -56.27 -54.53
C VAL A 6 -27.82 -55.40 -53.51
N ALA A 7 -26.93 -56.10 -52.80
CA ALA A 7 -25.58 -55.77 -52.31
C ALA A 7 -25.28 -54.58 -51.37
N LEU A 8 -25.04 -55.00 -50.12
CA LEU A 8 -23.87 -54.68 -49.29
C LEU A 8 -22.62 -54.19 -50.05
N ARG A 9 -22.12 -53.01 -49.71
CA ARG A 9 -20.69 -52.65 -49.84
C ARG A 9 -20.18 -52.14 -48.50
N ARG A 10 -19.46 -53.01 -47.79
CA ARG A 10 -18.62 -52.64 -46.64
C ARG A 10 -17.41 -51.86 -47.19
N ALA A 11 -17.41 -50.55 -47.02
CA ALA A 11 -16.21 -49.73 -47.20
C ALA A 11 -15.54 -49.57 -45.83
N CYS A 12 -14.46 -50.31 -45.62
CA CYS A 12 -13.55 -50.16 -44.50
C CYS A 12 -12.72 -48.88 -44.76
N LEU A 13 -13.12 -47.76 -44.16
CA LEU A 13 -12.32 -46.53 -44.19
C LEU A 13 -11.33 -46.59 -43.01
N LEU A 14 -10.06 -46.83 -43.34
CA LEU A 14 -8.93 -46.74 -42.43
C LEU A 14 -8.77 -45.27 -41.97
N LEU A 15 -9.12 -45.00 -40.72
CA LEU A 15 -8.84 -43.75 -40.02
C LEU A 15 -7.34 -43.66 -39.70
N LEU A 16 -6.59 -42.93 -40.52
CA LEU A 16 -5.24 -42.46 -40.21
C LEU A 16 -5.34 -41.31 -39.20
N ALA A 17 -5.30 -41.65 -37.91
CA ALA A 17 -5.18 -40.67 -36.84
C ALA A 17 -3.73 -40.13 -36.79
N GLY A 18 -3.49 -39.02 -37.48
CA GLY A 18 -2.28 -38.21 -37.28
C GLY A 18 -2.36 -37.47 -35.93
N PRO A 19 -1.24 -37.29 -35.20
CA PRO A 19 -1.25 -36.55 -33.95
C PRO A 19 -1.61 -35.09 -34.25
N ALA A 20 -2.80 -34.67 -33.83
CA ALA A 20 -3.21 -33.28 -33.86
C ALA A 20 -2.30 -32.50 -32.89
N MET A 21 -1.38 -31.73 -33.45
CA MET A 21 -0.57 -30.77 -32.72
C MET A 21 -1.54 -29.69 -32.20
N VAL A 22 -1.95 -29.83 -30.93
CA VAL A 22 -2.76 -28.85 -30.23
C VAL A 22 -1.89 -27.59 -30.09
N LEU A 23 -2.09 -26.63 -30.99
CA LEU A 23 -1.60 -25.27 -30.81
C LEU A 23 -2.29 -24.71 -29.57
N GLY A 24 -1.61 -24.79 -28.44
CA GLY A 24 -2.01 -24.13 -27.21
C GLY A 24 -2.19 -22.65 -27.52
N THR A 25 -3.41 -22.16 -27.40
CA THR A 25 -3.71 -20.74 -27.43
C THR A 25 -2.92 -20.10 -26.31
N THR A 26 -1.83 -19.41 -26.64
CA THR A 26 -1.17 -18.50 -25.71
C THR A 26 -2.21 -17.45 -25.34
N THR A 27 -2.83 -17.59 -24.18
CA THR A 27 -3.52 -16.47 -23.54
C THR A 27 -2.47 -15.38 -23.43
N ALA A 28 -2.61 -14.35 -24.25
CA ALA A 28 -1.84 -13.13 -24.06
C ALA A 28 -2.08 -12.73 -22.61
N LEU A 29 -1.03 -12.79 -21.79
CA LEU A 29 -1.03 -12.16 -20.49
C LEU A 29 -1.38 -10.70 -20.79
N GLU A 30 -2.61 -10.28 -20.50
CA GLU A 30 -2.93 -8.87 -20.44
C GLU A 30 -1.95 -8.30 -19.43
N ALA A 31 -0.97 -7.54 -19.92
CA ALA A 31 -0.05 -6.83 -19.07
C ALA A 31 -0.92 -5.96 -18.16
N GLN A 32 -0.98 -6.29 -16.87
CA GLN A 32 -1.61 -5.46 -15.87
C GLN A 32 -1.06 -4.04 -16.09
N ALA A 33 -1.93 -3.10 -16.49
CA ALA A 33 -1.49 -1.75 -16.78
C ALA A 33 -0.69 -1.24 -15.58
N ILE A 34 0.59 -0.93 -15.79
CA ILE A 34 1.49 -0.47 -14.73
C ILE A 34 1.14 1.01 -14.46
N GLY A 35 -0.04 1.26 -13.85
CA GLY A 35 -0.49 2.58 -13.46
C GLY A 35 -1.89 2.99 -13.93
N LEU A 36 -2.22 4.23 -13.59
CA LEU A 36 -3.45 4.90 -13.98
C LEU A 36 -3.34 5.48 -15.40
N PRO A 37 -4.46 5.61 -16.14
CA PRO A 37 -4.43 6.10 -17.52
C PRO A 37 -3.91 7.54 -17.64
N GLN A 38 -4.14 8.36 -16.62
CA GLN A 38 -3.67 9.74 -16.54
C GLN A 38 -3.66 10.21 -15.09
N LEU A 39 -2.90 11.27 -14.84
CA LEU A 39 -2.91 11.97 -13.55
C LEU A 39 -4.25 12.69 -13.34
N SER A 40 -4.81 12.58 -12.13
CA SER A 40 -6.05 13.25 -11.74
C SER A 40 -5.93 14.78 -11.77
N SER A 41 -7.08 15.46 -11.82
CA SER A 41 -7.19 16.92 -11.67
C SER A 41 -6.62 17.38 -10.33
N GLU A 42 -6.97 16.66 -9.28
CA GLU A 42 -6.65 16.92 -7.89
C GLU A 42 -5.13 16.87 -7.69
N SER A 43 -4.49 15.79 -8.16
CA SER A 43 -3.03 15.68 -8.11
C SER A 43 -2.33 16.78 -8.93
N LYS A 44 -2.88 17.20 -10.07
CA LYS A 44 -2.31 18.32 -10.86
C LYS A 44 -2.33 19.61 -10.03
N GLU A 45 -3.39 19.88 -9.28
CA GLU A 45 -3.48 21.04 -8.39
C GLU A 45 -2.48 20.95 -7.23
N CYS A 46 -2.37 19.79 -6.58
CA CYS A 46 -1.35 19.56 -5.55
C CYS A 46 0.05 19.90 -6.07
N ILE A 47 0.39 19.41 -7.27
CA ILE A 47 1.70 19.63 -7.90
C ILE A 47 1.96 21.10 -8.20
N GLN A 48 0.95 21.87 -8.64
CA GLN A 48 1.14 23.28 -8.98
C GLN A 48 1.70 24.10 -7.82
N CYS A 49 1.25 23.80 -6.59
CA CYS A 49 1.72 24.43 -5.37
C CYS A 49 2.97 23.74 -4.81
N HIS A 50 2.94 22.41 -4.62
CA HIS A 50 4.01 21.68 -3.94
C HIS A 50 5.33 21.66 -4.71
N LYS A 51 5.33 21.78 -6.04
CA LYS A 51 6.57 21.96 -6.82
C LYS A 51 7.32 23.25 -6.46
N LYS A 52 6.62 24.25 -5.92
CA LYS A 52 7.19 25.53 -5.48
C LYS A 52 7.50 25.51 -3.98
N GLN A 53 6.57 25.05 -3.16
CA GLN A 53 6.66 25.10 -1.70
C GLN A 53 7.59 24.02 -1.13
N ASN A 54 7.65 22.84 -1.76
CA ASN A 54 8.50 21.74 -1.31
C ASN A 54 9.09 20.99 -2.51
N ARG A 55 10.16 21.59 -3.08
CA ARG A 55 10.87 21.05 -4.25
C ARG A 55 11.41 19.64 -4.00
N GLY A 56 11.85 19.35 -2.78
CA GLY A 56 12.37 18.03 -2.40
C GLY A 56 11.32 16.94 -2.55
N LEU A 57 10.12 17.15 -1.98
CA LEU A 57 9.00 16.22 -2.13
C LEU A 57 8.62 16.00 -3.59
N TYR A 58 8.50 17.09 -4.36
CA TYR A 58 8.17 17.01 -5.79
C TYR A 58 9.22 16.22 -6.59
N GLN A 59 10.51 16.40 -6.30
CA GLN A 59 11.60 15.68 -6.97
C GLN A 59 11.65 14.20 -6.57
N GLN A 60 11.41 13.86 -5.31
CA GLN A 60 11.33 12.48 -4.86
C GLN A 60 10.18 11.74 -5.55
N TRP A 61 8.99 12.34 -5.56
CA TRP A 61 7.87 11.78 -6.32
C TRP A 61 8.20 11.70 -7.81
N GLY A 62 8.69 12.78 -8.43
CA GLY A 62 9.00 12.84 -9.86
C GLY A 62 10.06 11.85 -10.34
N SER A 63 10.93 11.37 -9.46
CA SER A 63 11.91 10.32 -9.78
C SER A 63 11.38 8.89 -9.58
N SER A 64 10.23 8.73 -8.93
CA SER A 64 9.64 7.43 -8.56
C SER A 64 8.97 6.71 -9.76
N LYS A 65 8.67 5.42 -9.56
CA LYS A 65 7.82 4.65 -10.49
C LYS A 65 6.36 5.08 -10.42
N HIS A 66 5.87 5.54 -9.27
CA HIS A 66 4.50 6.05 -9.11
C HIS A 66 4.24 7.26 -10.00
N TYR A 67 5.21 8.17 -10.15
CA TYR A 67 5.12 9.27 -11.12
C TYR A 67 4.91 8.77 -12.55
N ARG A 68 5.70 7.78 -12.99
CA ARG A 68 5.61 7.20 -14.34
C ARG A 68 4.31 6.41 -14.56
N ALA A 69 3.72 5.93 -13.47
CA ALA A 69 2.46 5.21 -13.42
C ALA A 69 1.25 6.13 -13.19
N ASN A 70 1.40 7.46 -13.28
CA ASN A 70 0.35 8.44 -13.02
C ASN A 70 -0.32 8.35 -11.63
N VAL A 71 0.37 7.77 -10.64
CA VAL A 71 -0.07 7.79 -9.23
C VAL A 71 0.49 9.06 -8.60
N GLY A 72 -0.38 10.05 -8.40
CA GLY A 72 -0.04 11.36 -7.87
C GLY A 72 -0.22 11.48 -6.36
N CYS A 73 -0.24 12.72 -5.89
CA CYS A 73 -0.37 13.05 -4.48
C CYS A 73 -1.74 12.63 -3.93
N TYR A 74 -2.80 12.98 -4.65
CA TYR A 74 -4.18 12.79 -4.19
C TYR A 74 -4.59 11.32 -4.18
N GLU A 75 -4.10 10.52 -5.12
CA GLU A 75 -4.40 9.08 -5.18
C GLU A 75 -4.04 8.36 -3.87
N CYS A 76 -2.95 8.78 -3.22
CA CYS A 76 -2.48 8.21 -1.95
C CYS A 76 -2.98 8.96 -0.73
N HIS A 77 -3.03 10.29 -0.76
CA HIS A 77 -3.30 11.11 0.42
C HIS A 77 -4.78 11.43 0.64
N GLN A 78 -5.67 11.18 -0.34
CA GLN A 78 -7.11 11.32 -0.14
C GLN A 78 -7.55 10.51 1.09
N ALA A 79 -8.38 11.12 1.93
CA ALA A 79 -8.87 10.50 3.14
C ALA A 79 -10.36 10.75 3.29
N GLU A 80 -11.04 9.83 3.97
CA GLU A 80 -12.41 10.03 4.38
C GLU A 80 -12.45 10.96 5.58
N LYS A 81 -13.50 11.78 5.71
CA LYS A 81 -13.66 12.67 6.87
C LYS A 81 -13.75 11.91 8.21
N SER A 82 -14.05 10.62 8.16
CA SER A 82 -14.07 9.72 9.31
C SER A 82 -12.70 9.22 9.73
N ASP A 83 -11.68 9.36 8.88
CA ASP A 83 -10.32 8.95 9.22
C ASP A 83 -9.78 9.86 10.32
N LYS A 84 -9.11 9.27 11.32
CA LYS A 84 -8.76 9.98 12.56
C LYS A 84 -7.80 11.14 12.32
N ASP A 85 -6.87 10.96 11.38
CA ASP A 85 -5.86 11.92 10.97
C ASP A 85 -6.25 12.72 9.73
N ALA A 86 -7.48 12.57 9.22
CA ALA A 86 -7.98 13.40 8.15
C ALA A 86 -8.12 14.86 8.60
N PHE A 87 -7.70 15.76 7.73
CA PHE A 87 -7.90 17.19 7.88
C PHE A 87 -8.14 17.84 6.52
N ASN A 88 -8.72 19.04 6.56
CA ASN A 88 -8.94 19.81 5.36
C ASN A 88 -7.65 20.52 4.94
N HIS A 89 -7.23 20.31 3.69
CA HIS A 89 -6.12 20.99 3.06
C HIS A 89 -6.62 21.63 1.76
N TYR A 90 -6.96 22.92 1.85
CA TYR A 90 -7.67 23.67 0.79
C TYR A 90 -9.04 23.04 0.49
N ASP A 91 -9.26 22.60 -0.74
CA ASP A 91 -10.54 22.03 -1.19
C ASP A 91 -10.61 20.51 -1.00
N TYR A 92 -9.56 19.91 -0.41
CA TYR A 92 -9.41 18.47 -0.29
C TYR A 92 -9.36 18.01 1.17
N THR A 93 -10.03 16.90 1.47
CA THR A 93 -9.81 16.16 2.72
C THR A 93 -8.68 15.15 2.50
N ILE A 94 -7.61 15.28 3.27
CA ILE A 94 -6.41 14.43 3.14
C ILE A 94 -5.91 13.94 4.50
N ALA A 95 -5.10 12.89 4.46
CA ALA A 95 -4.28 12.43 5.58
C ALA A 95 -2.79 12.54 5.22
N VAL A 96 -1.95 12.89 6.20
CA VAL A 96 -0.48 12.91 5.98
C VAL A 96 0.07 11.48 5.92
N ILE A 97 -0.45 10.58 6.75
CA ILE A 97 -0.01 9.19 6.78
C ILE A 97 -0.74 8.41 5.69
N VAL A 98 0.04 7.85 4.75
CA VAL A 98 -0.45 6.84 3.80
C VAL A 98 -0.17 5.49 4.43
N SER A 99 -1.23 4.80 4.87
CA SER A 99 -1.13 3.55 5.61
C SER A 99 -0.97 2.34 4.67
N PRO A 100 -0.59 1.14 5.19
CA PRO A 100 -0.65 -0.09 4.40
C PRO A 100 -2.04 -0.35 3.79
N LYS A 101 -3.11 0.09 4.46
CA LYS A 101 -4.48 -0.02 3.94
C LYS A 101 -4.67 0.81 2.67
N ASP A 102 -4.06 1.98 2.58
CA ASP A 102 -4.11 2.82 1.37
C ASP A 102 -3.31 2.20 0.23
N CYS A 103 -2.14 1.63 0.54
CA CYS A 103 -1.35 0.86 -0.42
C CYS A 103 -2.13 -0.33 -0.98
N SER A 104 -2.94 -1.00 -0.15
CA SER A 104 -3.67 -2.22 -0.52
C SER A 104 -4.72 -2.04 -1.60
N ARG A 105 -5.12 -0.79 -1.89
CA ARG A 105 -6.01 -0.46 -3.03
C ARG A 105 -5.42 -0.91 -4.36
N CYS A 106 -4.09 -0.91 -4.49
CA CYS A 106 -3.36 -1.33 -5.69
C CYS A 106 -2.40 -2.50 -5.43
N HIS A 107 -1.82 -2.59 -4.22
CA HIS A 107 -0.80 -3.57 -3.81
C HIS A 107 -1.34 -4.53 -2.75
N SER A 108 -2.48 -5.16 -3.03
CA SER A 108 -3.18 -6.02 -2.07
C SER A 108 -2.36 -7.26 -1.67
N GLN A 109 -1.61 -7.83 -2.61
CA GLN A 109 -0.74 -8.98 -2.36
C GLN A 109 0.42 -8.61 -1.44
N GLU A 110 1.20 -7.58 -1.79
CA GLU A 110 2.38 -7.18 -1.00
C GLU A 110 1.98 -6.73 0.41
N VAL A 111 0.85 -6.02 0.54
CA VAL A 111 0.34 -5.64 1.86
C VAL A 111 -0.07 -6.86 2.67
N LYS A 112 -0.71 -7.87 2.05
CA LYS A 112 -1.05 -9.11 2.75
C LYS A 112 0.20 -9.84 3.23
N GLU A 113 1.19 -10.00 2.35
CA GLU A 113 2.47 -10.65 2.69
C GLU A 113 3.19 -9.92 3.83
N PHE A 114 3.19 -8.58 3.80
CA PHE A 114 3.76 -7.77 4.86
C PHE A 114 2.99 -7.92 6.18
N GLN A 115 1.66 -7.85 6.13
CA GLN A 115 0.78 -7.96 7.30
C GLN A 115 0.91 -9.32 8.01
N ASP A 116 1.17 -10.39 7.25
CA ASP A 116 1.40 -11.73 7.76
C ASP A 116 2.82 -11.94 8.32
N SER A 117 3.73 -10.97 8.13
CA SER A 117 5.10 -11.04 8.61
C SER A 117 5.27 -10.63 10.08
N HIS A 118 6.38 -11.02 10.69
CA HIS A 118 6.75 -10.53 12.02
C HIS A 118 7.03 -9.02 12.06
N HIS A 119 7.44 -8.44 10.93
CA HIS A 119 7.71 -7.00 10.83
C HIS A 119 6.45 -6.17 11.10
N ALA A 120 5.29 -6.54 10.55
CA ALA A 120 4.03 -5.86 10.85
C ALA A 120 3.59 -5.98 12.33
N SER A 121 4.27 -6.81 13.12
CA SER A 121 4.08 -6.95 14.56
C SER A 121 5.24 -6.41 15.39
N ALA A 122 6.26 -5.79 14.78
CA ALA A 122 7.49 -5.36 15.46
C ALA A 122 7.21 -4.37 16.60
N GLY A 123 6.24 -3.48 16.42
CA GLY A 123 5.84 -2.49 17.42
C GLY A 123 5.16 -3.07 18.66
N LYS A 124 4.76 -4.36 18.66
CA LYS A 124 4.09 -4.99 19.80
C LYS A 124 5.01 -5.20 21.00
N ILE A 125 6.33 -5.12 20.82
CA ILE A 125 7.30 -5.14 21.93
C ILE A 125 7.21 -3.86 22.77
N LEU A 126 6.73 -2.76 22.19
CA LEU A 126 6.67 -1.47 22.86
C LEU A 126 5.55 -1.47 23.90
N GLY A 127 5.83 -0.95 25.10
CA GLY A 127 4.94 -1.10 26.26
C GLY A 127 4.79 -2.53 26.80
N SER A 128 5.58 -3.51 26.33
CA SER A 128 5.63 -4.86 26.92
C SER A 128 6.66 -4.96 28.05
N LEU A 129 6.63 -6.06 28.81
CA LEU A 129 7.63 -6.34 29.85
C LEU A 129 9.07 -6.38 29.29
N ASP A 130 9.22 -6.79 28.03
CA ASP A 130 10.52 -6.89 27.38
C ASP A 130 11.15 -5.52 27.09
N ASN A 131 10.34 -4.44 27.05
CA ASN A 131 10.81 -3.08 26.84
C ASN A 131 10.91 -2.23 28.12
N VAL A 132 10.72 -2.83 29.31
CA VAL A 132 10.74 -2.11 30.59
C VAL A 132 12.09 -1.45 30.85
N LEU A 133 13.19 -2.08 30.42
CA LEU A 133 14.52 -1.48 30.58
C LEU A 133 14.59 -0.12 29.86
N ALA A 134 14.20 -0.04 28.58
CA ALA A 134 14.33 1.19 27.80
C ALA A 134 13.22 2.22 28.08
N GLU A 135 12.00 1.80 28.44
CA GLU A 135 10.89 2.71 28.70
C GLU A 135 10.82 3.20 30.15
N VAL A 136 11.27 2.41 31.13
CA VAL A 136 11.08 2.69 32.56
C VAL A 136 12.40 2.84 33.30
N VAL A 137 13.32 1.87 33.19
CA VAL A 137 14.54 1.84 34.01
C VAL A 137 15.57 2.86 33.51
N GLU A 138 15.89 2.82 32.23
CA GLU A 138 16.79 3.74 31.54
C GLU A 138 16.04 4.90 30.88
N GLY A 139 14.70 4.82 30.85
CA GLY A 139 13.84 5.80 30.18
C GLY A 139 13.69 7.10 30.96
N ASN A 140 14.08 8.23 30.33
CA ASN A 140 13.79 9.56 30.86
C ASN A 140 12.42 10.06 30.39
N LYS A 141 11.45 10.22 31.30
CA LYS A 141 10.11 10.78 31.03
C LYS A 141 10.09 12.31 30.89
N GLY A 142 11.21 12.94 30.57
CA GLY A 142 11.31 14.39 30.39
C GLY A 142 10.71 14.92 29.08
N LEU A 143 10.42 14.05 28.10
CA LEU A 143 9.79 14.48 26.85
C LEU A 143 8.28 14.61 27.05
N VAL A 144 7.80 15.85 27.17
CA VAL A 144 6.37 16.16 27.32
C VAL A 144 5.83 16.64 25.99
N THR A 145 4.73 16.03 25.55
CA THR A 145 3.99 16.41 24.34
C THR A 145 2.49 16.41 24.63
N PRO A 146 1.63 16.95 23.75
CA PRO A 146 0.19 16.96 23.97
C PRO A 146 -0.42 15.58 24.26
N ALA A 147 0.04 14.52 23.60
CA ALA A 147 -0.42 13.15 23.85
C ALA A 147 0.24 12.50 25.09
N PHE A 148 1.35 13.06 25.58
CA PHE A 148 2.12 12.54 26.72
C PHE A 148 2.36 13.65 27.77
N PRO A 149 1.31 14.16 28.45
CA PRO A 149 1.43 15.27 29.40
C PRO A 149 2.22 14.91 30.66
N MET A 150 2.26 13.61 31.02
CA MET A 150 3.06 13.07 32.11
C MET A 150 4.47 12.65 31.67
N GLY A 151 4.83 12.94 30.42
CA GLY A 151 6.12 12.61 29.85
C GLY A 151 6.23 11.19 29.28
N VAL A 152 7.11 11.04 28.29
CA VAL A 152 7.45 9.77 27.65
C VAL A 152 8.98 9.62 27.55
N SER A 153 9.47 8.38 27.46
CA SER A 153 10.90 8.10 27.32
C SER A 153 11.45 8.67 26.01
N ALA A 154 12.26 9.72 26.08
CA ALA A 154 12.94 10.28 24.90
C ALA A 154 13.87 9.26 24.24
N ALA A 155 14.44 8.35 25.03
CA ALA A 155 15.27 7.24 24.55
C ALA A 155 14.45 6.22 23.75
N ALA A 156 13.23 5.91 24.19
CA ALA A 156 12.34 5.02 23.44
C ALA A 156 11.87 5.68 22.14
N VAL A 157 11.45 6.94 22.20
CA VAL A 157 10.98 7.73 21.03
C VAL A 157 12.05 7.83 19.94
N ASN A 158 13.29 8.15 20.30
CA ASN A 158 14.38 8.34 19.34
C ASN A 158 15.19 7.07 19.04
N GLY A 159 14.96 5.99 19.79
CA GLY A 159 15.67 4.72 19.66
C GLY A 159 14.74 3.62 19.17
N CYS A 160 14.17 2.87 20.12
CA CYS A 160 13.34 1.68 19.87
C CYS A 160 12.26 1.93 18.81
N TRP A 161 11.53 3.06 18.95
CA TRP A 161 10.37 3.37 18.12
C TRP A 161 10.75 3.66 16.66
N GLN A 162 11.95 4.20 16.41
CA GLN A 162 12.39 4.54 15.06
C GLN A 162 12.61 3.30 14.17
N CYS A 163 12.84 2.13 14.78
CA CYS A 163 12.99 0.87 14.08
C CYS A 163 11.77 -0.05 14.20
N HIS A 164 11.14 -0.12 15.37
CA HIS A 164 10.01 -1.04 15.62
C HIS A 164 8.63 -0.45 15.32
N GLY A 165 8.55 0.86 15.07
CA GLY A 165 7.30 1.59 14.88
C GLY A 165 6.86 2.30 16.15
N ALA A 166 5.84 3.13 16.07
CA ALA A 166 5.21 3.74 17.24
C ALA A 166 3.69 3.70 17.11
N PRO A 167 2.93 3.59 18.22
CA PRO A 167 1.50 3.80 18.17
C PRO A 167 1.20 5.27 17.91
N VAL A 168 0.94 5.62 16.64
CA VAL A 168 0.66 6.98 16.19
C VAL A 168 -0.47 7.61 17.02
N LYS A 169 -0.20 8.77 17.61
CA LYS A 169 -1.19 9.57 18.34
C LYS A 169 -1.63 10.74 17.48
N VAL A 170 -2.92 10.77 17.18
CA VAL A 170 -3.55 11.87 16.47
C VAL A 170 -4.11 12.86 17.47
N LEU A 171 -3.71 14.11 17.32
CA LEU A 171 -4.16 15.28 18.06
C LEU A 171 -5.35 15.94 17.35
N ALA A 172 -5.82 17.06 17.90
CA ALA A 172 -6.88 17.84 17.27
C ALA A 172 -6.52 18.26 15.82
N ASN A 173 -7.54 18.31 14.95
CA ASN A 173 -7.45 18.73 13.55
C ASN A 173 -6.48 17.88 12.70
N GLY A 174 -6.38 16.58 12.96
CA GLY A 174 -5.52 15.65 12.19
C GLY A 174 -4.02 15.85 12.40
N LYS A 175 -3.61 16.69 13.35
CA LYS A 175 -2.19 16.85 13.71
C LYS A 175 -1.68 15.58 14.37
N LEU A 176 -0.40 15.26 14.18
CA LEU A 176 0.23 14.08 14.75
C LEU A 176 1.13 14.49 15.92
N ASP A 177 1.13 13.71 16.99
CA ASP A 177 1.95 14.01 18.16
C ASP A 177 3.44 13.81 17.85
N PRO A 178 4.30 14.80 18.17
CA PRO A 178 5.72 14.75 17.81
C PRO A 178 6.50 13.63 18.51
N ALA A 179 5.98 13.04 19.59
CA ALA A 179 6.61 11.85 20.18
C ALA A 179 6.37 10.59 19.33
N THR A 180 5.36 10.57 18.46
CA THR A 180 4.97 9.36 17.69
C THR A 180 5.07 9.53 16.19
N TYR A 181 5.28 10.75 15.70
CA TYR A 181 5.46 11.03 14.29
C TYR A 181 6.33 12.29 14.08
N PRO A 182 7.28 12.32 13.12
CA PRO A 182 7.56 11.30 12.10
C PRO A 182 8.12 10.00 12.68
N ASN A 183 7.65 8.89 12.14
CA ASN A 183 8.11 7.55 12.48
C ASN A 183 8.05 6.67 11.24
N SER A 184 9.12 5.94 10.98
CA SER A 184 9.24 5.02 9.85
C SER A 184 9.74 3.65 10.30
N GLY A 185 9.42 3.28 11.54
CA GLY A 185 9.68 1.92 12.01
C GLY A 185 8.85 0.91 11.21
N ILE A 186 9.31 -0.34 11.22
CA ILE A 186 8.78 -1.40 10.36
C ILE A 186 7.37 -1.83 10.79
#